data_AF-A0A9D5QN68-F1
#
_entry.id   AF-A0A9D5QN68-F1
#
_cell.length_a   1.000
_cell.length_b   1.000
_cell.length_c   1.000
_cell.angle_alpha   90.00
_cell.angle_beta   90.00
_cell.angle_gamma   90.00
#
_symmetry.space_group_name_H-M   'P 1'
#
loop_
_entity.id
_entity.type
_entity.pdbx_description
1 polymer ?
#
loop_
_entity_poly.entity_id
_entity_poly.type
_entity_poly.pdbx_seq_one_letter_code
_entity_poly.pdbx_strand_id
1 'polypeptide(L)'
;MKLSGISTTNIKSRIRQIGIGLGLTGLLLINSGIGRAETVTQKQASQLAQAFYNAAHGEVMAAPKVVYNGRRLTTQSLFVPFYVYNFPAGGYVIISAENKTYPILGYDLSKNFDAEKIGPKLQALLRSYALDIEKIRYDSEIPYKAIEAWTNFPEYVKGILGADSEITDVVIAESDADYTLELISEQEEGHNSSWTYTPEQWETEINNELGKSRNVMLGVWDRNKFVPMIVQGHKGDYYRLSLDGHNNAMYRLHASELYSGGQIANLSGEVKPIEVEQEEPAFEFYENFLAETRATEEQAQRSIENAGIVSTPEVSFLGGGHYVIKVPEDITRMNLYNVGGALIAQQYYKGTDTANLDISVEPGGFYIAVIEGESGQSYGFKLAR
;
A
#
# COMPACT_ATOMS: atom_id res chain seq x y z
N MET A 1 -92.63 5.64 -14.85
CA MET A 1 -92.25 5.04 -13.56
C MET A 1 -90.92 5.66 -13.13
N LYS A 2 -90.89 6.15 -11.89
CA LYS A 2 -89.80 6.76 -11.07
C LYS A 2 -88.35 6.64 -11.60
N LEU A 3 -87.63 7.79 -11.69
CA LEU A 3 -86.50 8.24 -10.81
C LEU A 3 -85.19 7.46 -11.08
N SER A 4 -83.95 7.98 -11.08
CA SER A 4 -83.33 9.25 -10.69
C SER A 4 -81.80 9.11 -10.86
N GLY A 5 -81.09 10.23 -11.04
CA GLY A 5 -79.66 10.40 -10.65
C GLY A 5 -78.66 10.41 -11.82
N ILE A 6 -78.12 11.55 -12.31
CA ILE A 6 -77.12 12.47 -11.69
C ILE A 6 -75.80 11.71 -11.45
N SER A 7 -74.59 12.09 -11.88
CA SER A 7 -74.05 13.24 -12.64
C SER A 7 -72.59 12.91 -12.99
N THR A 8 -72.10 13.50 -14.09
CA THR A 8 -70.73 13.99 -14.36
C THR A 8 -69.51 13.27 -13.77
N THR A 9 -68.53 12.90 -14.63
CA THR A 9 -67.17 13.49 -14.61
C THR A 9 -66.37 13.16 -15.89
N ASN A 10 -65.88 14.24 -16.48
CA ASN A 10 -64.77 14.47 -17.41
C ASN A 10 -63.88 13.31 -17.92
N ILE A 11 -63.88 13.19 -19.25
CA ILE A 11 -62.76 13.30 -20.19
C ILE A 11 -61.36 13.41 -19.56
N LYS A 12 -60.52 12.37 -19.74
CA LYS A 12 -59.10 12.49 -20.10
C LYS A 12 -58.64 11.30 -20.96
N SER A 13 -58.20 11.67 -22.17
CA SER A 13 -57.27 11.02 -23.11
C SER A 13 -57.23 9.50 -23.26
N ARG A 14 -57.69 9.07 -24.44
CA ARG A 14 -57.35 7.84 -25.15
C ARG A 14 -55.83 7.62 -25.22
N ILE A 15 -55.34 6.51 -24.65
CA ILE A 15 -54.15 5.81 -25.18
C ILE A 15 -54.70 4.69 -26.06
N ARG A 16 -54.47 4.81 -27.37
CA ARG A 16 -54.74 3.74 -28.32
C ARG A 16 -53.81 2.57 -28.01
N GLN A 17 -54.39 1.47 -27.55
CA GLN A 17 -53.89 0.14 -27.86
C GLN A 17 -53.81 0.00 -29.39
N ILE A 18 -52.60 -0.05 -29.92
CA ILE A 18 -52.32 -0.76 -31.16
C ILE A 18 -51.24 -1.76 -30.80
N GLY A 19 -51.69 -3.00 -30.58
CA GLY A 19 -50.80 -4.15 -30.60
C GLY A 19 -50.32 -4.35 -32.03
N ILE A 20 -49.01 -4.32 -32.21
CA ILE A 20 -48.34 -5.12 -33.22
C ILE A 20 -47.27 -5.88 -32.46
N GLY A 21 -47.63 -7.12 -32.10
CA GLY A 21 -46.66 -8.09 -31.66
C GLY A 21 -45.77 -8.45 -32.84
N LEU A 22 -44.48 -8.25 -32.67
CA LEU A 22 -43.45 -9.05 -33.31
C LEU A 22 -42.59 -9.61 -32.19
N GLY A 23 -43.11 -10.68 -31.59
CA GLY A 23 -42.31 -11.57 -30.79
C GLY A 23 -41.31 -12.27 -31.72
N LEU A 24 -40.03 -12.05 -31.45
CA LEU A 24 -38.98 -12.99 -31.81
C LEU A 24 -38.20 -13.34 -30.55
N THR A 25 -38.87 -14.07 -29.65
CA THR A 25 -38.19 -14.93 -28.69
C THR A 25 -37.53 -16.06 -29.47
N GLY A 26 -36.29 -15.85 -29.89
CA GLY A 26 -35.40 -16.93 -30.27
C GLY A 26 -35.12 -17.76 -29.02
N LEU A 27 -35.88 -18.83 -28.82
CA LEU A 27 -35.64 -19.80 -27.75
C LEU A 27 -34.32 -20.52 -28.07
N LEU A 28 -33.22 -20.05 -27.47
CA LEU A 28 -31.95 -20.74 -27.51
C LEU A 28 -32.05 -21.94 -26.56
N LEU A 29 -32.41 -23.11 -27.10
CA LEU A 29 -32.32 -24.38 -26.39
C LEU A 29 -30.83 -24.73 -26.22
N ILE A 30 -30.23 -24.26 -25.12
CA ILE A 30 -28.96 -24.76 -24.65
C ILE A 30 -29.26 -26.09 -23.95
N ASN A 31 -28.75 -27.19 -24.49
CA ASN A 31 -28.87 -28.53 -23.89
C ASN A 31 -28.33 -28.47 -22.46
N SER A 32 -29.21 -28.60 -21.47
CA SER A 32 -28.85 -28.56 -20.05
C SER A 32 -28.28 -29.92 -19.63
N GLY A 33 -27.01 -30.14 -19.95
CA GLY A 33 -26.21 -31.21 -19.35
C GLY A 33 -25.89 -30.86 -17.90
N ILE A 34 -26.67 -31.39 -16.95
CA ILE A 34 -26.38 -31.26 -15.52
C ILE A 34 -25.10 -32.06 -15.21
N GLY A 35 -24.06 -31.39 -14.71
CA GLY A 35 -23.09 -32.02 -13.80
C GLY A 35 -21.71 -32.40 -14.34
N ARG A 36 -21.21 -31.79 -15.42
CA ARG A 36 -19.78 -31.86 -15.79
C ARG A 36 -19.25 -30.50 -16.24
N ALA A 37 -17.96 -30.24 -15.97
CA ALA A 37 -17.21 -29.18 -16.64
C ALA A 37 -17.31 -29.45 -18.15
N GLU A 38 -18.17 -28.73 -18.84
CA GLU A 38 -18.32 -28.84 -20.28
C GLU A 38 -17.56 -27.68 -20.90
N THR A 39 -16.51 -28.02 -21.65
CA THR A 39 -15.79 -27.04 -22.45
C THR A 39 -16.75 -26.39 -23.44
N VAL A 40 -16.89 -25.08 -23.36
CA VAL A 40 -17.74 -24.30 -24.25
C VAL A 40 -17.05 -24.18 -25.60
N THR A 41 -17.73 -24.67 -26.63
CA THR A 41 -17.19 -24.64 -27.99
C THR A 41 -17.13 -23.20 -28.51
N GLN A 42 -16.21 -22.93 -29.43
CA GLN A 42 -16.13 -21.64 -30.11
C GLN A 42 -17.47 -21.23 -30.75
N LYS A 43 -18.22 -22.18 -31.32
CA LYS A 43 -19.53 -21.90 -31.93
C LYS A 43 -20.55 -21.44 -30.88
N GLN A 44 -20.64 -22.13 -29.74
CA GLN A 44 -21.53 -21.72 -28.63
C GLN A 44 -21.12 -20.34 -28.10
N ALA A 45 -19.82 -20.13 -27.86
CA ALA A 45 -19.31 -18.84 -27.39
C ALA A 45 -19.63 -17.69 -28.36
N SER A 46 -19.53 -17.92 -29.66
CA SER A 46 -19.90 -16.95 -30.71
C SER A 46 -21.40 -16.61 -30.68
N GLN A 47 -22.27 -17.60 -30.46
CA GLN A 47 -23.72 -17.37 -30.33
C GLN A 47 -24.06 -16.53 -29.11
N LEU A 48 -23.38 -16.78 -27.97
CA LEU A 48 -23.57 -16.01 -26.74
C LEU A 48 -23.05 -14.58 -26.87
N ALA A 49 -21.88 -14.39 -27.49
CA ALA A 49 -21.35 -13.07 -27.81
C ALA A 49 -22.35 -12.28 -28.68
N GLN A 50 -22.89 -12.90 -29.73
CA GLN A 50 -23.93 -12.29 -30.57
C GLN A 50 -25.17 -11.92 -29.77
N ALA A 51 -25.67 -12.83 -28.93
CA ALA A 51 -26.87 -12.60 -28.14
C ALA A 51 -26.71 -11.42 -27.17
N PHE A 52 -25.57 -11.34 -26.47
CA PHE A 52 -25.25 -10.18 -25.62
C PHE A 52 -25.20 -8.88 -26.42
N TYR A 53 -24.49 -8.88 -27.54
CA TYR A 53 -24.28 -7.67 -28.33
C TYR A 53 -25.58 -7.16 -28.99
N ASN A 54 -26.44 -8.09 -29.45
CA ASN A 54 -27.79 -7.76 -29.93
C ASN A 54 -28.64 -7.16 -28.82
N ALA A 55 -28.61 -7.74 -27.62
CA ALA A 55 -29.34 -7.21 -26.47
C ALA A 55 -28.86 -5.80 -26.08
N ALA A 56 -27.55 -5.55 -26.16
CA ALA A 56 -26.96 -4.25 -25.86
C ALA A 56 -27.38 -3.15 -26.86
N HIS A 57 -27.59 -3.50 -28.13
CA HIS A 57 -27.96 -2.55 -29.19
C HIS A 57 -29.47 -2.51 -29.49
N GLY A 58 -30.24 -3.47 -28.98
CA GLY A 58 -31.68 -3.57 -29.23
C GLY A 58 -32.05 -4.03 -30.65
N GLU A 59 -31.09 -4.54 -31.43
CA GLU A 59 -31.31 -4.99 -32.80
C GLU A 59 -30.46 -6.22 -33.17
N VAL A 60 -30.79 -6.86 -34.28
CA VAL A 60 -30.05 -8.03 -34.78
C VAL A 60 -28.83 -7.55 -35.55
N MET A 61 -27.65 -7.77 -34.97
CA MET A 61 -26.37 -7.37 -35.55
C MET A 61 -25.72 -8.50 -36.35
N ALA A 62 -24.72 -8.14 -37.16
CA ALA A 62 -23.93 -9.10 -37.90
C ALA A 62 -23.10 -10.02 -36.98
N ALA A 63 -22.81 -11.23 -37.49
CA ALA A 63 -22.00 -12.26 -36.82
C ALA A 63 -20.65 -11.72 -36.33
N PRO A 64 -20.26 -11.94 -35.05
CA PRO A 64 -18.95 -11.58 -34.59
C PRO A 64 -17.86 -12.47 -35.20
N LYS A 65 -16.65 -11.93 -35.25
CA LYS A 65 -15.44 -12.66 -35.65
C LYS A 65 -14.55 -12.89 -34.44
N VAL A 66 -14.08 -14.13 -34.26
CA VAL A 66 -13.03 -14.40 -33.25
C VAL A 66 -11.74 -13.68 -33.67
N VAL A 67 -11.10 -12.99 -32.74
CA VAL A 67 -9.85 -12.26 -33.00
C VAL A 67 -8.72 -12.67 -32.06
N TYR A 68 -9.05 -13.24 -30.91
CA TYR A 68 -8.08 -13.73 -29.94
C TYR A 68 -8.62 -14.93 -29.17
N ASN A 69 -7.72 -15.79 -28.71
CA ASN A 69 -8.02 -16.84 -27.76
C ASN A 69 -6.91 -16.91 -26.72
N GLY A 70 -7.27 -17.11 -25.46
CA GLY A 70 -6.32 -17.07 -24.34
C GLY A 70 -5.41 -18.29 -24.23
N ARG A 71 -5.32 -19.17 -25.26
CA ARG A 71 -4.63 -20.47 -25.15
C ARG A 71 -3.21 -20.33 -24.61
N ARG A 72 -2.47 -19.35 -25.15
CA ARG A 72 -1.06 -19.06 -24.78
C ARG A 72 -0.88 -18.50 -23.36
N LEU A 73 -1.97 -18.21 -22.66
CA LEU A 73 -1.93 -17.68 -21.28
C LEU A 73 -1.97 -18.79 -20.22
N THR A 74 -2.40 -19.99 -20.59
CA THR A 74 -2.45 -21.17 -19.69
C THR A 74 -1.07 -21.80 -19.48
N THR A 75 -0.87 -22.55 -18.39
CA THR A 75 0.45 -23.08 -17.97
C THR A 75 1.13 -23.94 -19.04
N GLN A 76 0.36 -24.63 -19.88
CA GLN A 76 0.88 -25.55 -20.91
C GLN A 76 0.25 -25.35 -22.30
N SER A 77 -0.55 -24.29 -22.50
CA SER A 77 -1.27 -24.05 -23.77
C SER A 77 -2.18 -25.20 -24.22
N LEU A 78 -2.58 -26.08 -23.29
CA LEU A 78 -3.33 -27.31 -23.59
C LEU A 78 -4.78 -27.06 -23.98
N PHE A 79 -5.35 -25.92 -23.61
CA PHE A 79 -6.74 -25.60 -23.87
C PHE A 79 -6.95 -24.11 -24.10
N VAL A 80 -8.12 -23.76 -24.64
CA VAL A 80 -8.54 -22.36 -24.80
C VAL A 80 -9.34 -21.97 -23.55
N PRO A 81 -8.90 -21.00 -22.74
CA PRO A 81 -9.64 -20.57 -21.55
C PRO A 81 -10.81 -19.65 -21.89
N PHE A 82 -10.70 -18.84 -22.94
CA PHE A 82 -11.73 -17.91 -23.40
C PHE A 82 -11.51 -17.52 -24.86
N TYR A 83 -12.53 -16.93 -25.47
CA TYR A 83 -12.54 -16.39 -26.83
C TYR A 83 -12.87 -14.91 -26.79
N VAL A 84 -12.22 -14.11 -27.65
CA VAL A 84 -12.55 -12.70 -27.85
C VAL A 84 -13.15 -12.51 -29.24
N TYR A 85 -14.31 -11.88 -29.28
CA TYR A 85 -15.12 -11.67 -30.47
C TYR A 85 -15.26 -10.18 -30.77
N ASN A 86 -14.80 -9.73 -31.94
CA ASN A 86 -15.08 -8.39 -32.44
C ASN A 86 -16.37 -8.37 -33.27
N PHE A 87 -17.07 -7.25 -33.21
CA PHE A 87 -18.28 -7.02 -34.00
C PHE A 87 -17.99 -6.11 -35.19
N PRO A 88 -18.62 -6.34 -36.36
CA PRO A 88 -18.40 -5.50 -37.54
C PRO A 88 -18.75 -4.02 -37.32
N ALA A 89 -19.72 -3.73 -36.43
CA ALA A 89 -20.13 -2.37 -36.07
C ALA A 89 -19.22 -1.69 -35.03
N GLY A 90 -18.21 -2.40 -34.50
CA GLY A 90 -17.36 -1.94 -33.39
C GLY A 90 -17.68 -2.65 -32.09
N GLY A 91 -16.73 -2.70 -31.16
CA GLY A 91 -16.89 -3.38 -29.88
C GLY A 91 -16.41 -4.84 -29.90
N TYR A 92 -16.24 -5.40 -28.70
CA TYR A 92 -15.91 -6.79 -28.50
C TYR A 92 -16.54 -7.38 -27.25
N VAL A 93 -16.56 -8.71 -27.20
CA VAL A 93 -16.96 -9.49 -26.02
C VAL A 93 -15.97 -10.62 -25.80
N ILE A 94 -15.56 -10.81 -24.54
CA ILE A 94 -14.74 -11.91 -24.07
C ILE A 94 -15.66 -12.94 -23.43
N ILE A 95 -15.74 -14.13 -24.04
CA ILE A 95 -16.58 -15.24 -23.58
C ILE A 95 -15.70 -16.34 -23.01
N SER A 96 -16.01 -16.79 -21.80
CA SER A 96 -15.35 -17.95 -21.20
C SER A 96 -15.55 -19.22 -22.04
N ALA A 97 -14.53 -20.07 -22.08
CA ALA A 97 -14.59 -21.39 -22.70
C ALA A 97 -14.91 -22.51 -21.69
N GLU A 98 -15.31 -22.16 -20.47
CA GLU A 98 -15.57 -23.08 -19.36
C GLU A 98 -16.88 -22.72 -18.66
N ASN A 99 -17.80 -23.68 -18.53
CA ASN A 99 -19.13 -23.42 -17.97
C ASN A 99 -19.16 -23.31 -16.44
N LYS A 100 -18.02 -23.55 -15.79
CA LYS A 100 -17.79 -23.31 -14.36
C LYS A 100 -17.33 -21.89 -14.02
N THR A 101 -17.06 -21.05 -15.00
CA THR A 101 -16.78 -19.60 -14.80
C THR A 101 -17.89 -18.75 -15.40
N TYR A 102 -17.94 -17.46 -15.09
CA TYR A 102 -18.97 -16.58 -15.66
C TYR A 102 -18.86 -16.49 -17.19
N PRO A 103 -19.99 -16.46 -17.93
CA PRO A 103 -19.96 -16.55 -19.38
C PRO A 103 -19.31 -15.34 -20.06
N ILE A 104 -19.55 -14.12 -19.54
CA ILE A 104 -18.94 -12.89 -20.07
C ILE A 104 -17.87 -12.43 -19.09
N LEU A 105 -16.61 -12.38 -19.55
CA LEU A 105 -15.47 -11.95 -18.72
C LEU A 105 -15.17 -10.47 -18.89
N GLY A 106 -15.47 -9.91 -20.07
CA GLY A 106 -15.39 -8.49 -20.32
C GLY A 106 -15.93 -8.10 -21.69
N TYR A 107 -16.20 -6.82 -21.89
CA TYR A 107 -16.77 -6.30 -23.12
C TYR A 107 -16.46 -4.81 -23.32
N ASP A 108 -16.47 -4.37 -24.58
CA ASP A 108 -16.57 -2.98 -24.98
C ASP A 108 -17.64 -2.91 -26.08
N LEU A 109 -18.59 -1.98 -25.99
CA LEU A 109 -19.68 -1.89 -26.97
C LEU A 109 -19.30 -1.07 -28.21
N SER A 110 -18.16 -0.40 -28.19
CA SER A 110 -17.78 0.62 -29.17
C SER A 110 -16.45 0.35 -29.87
N LYS A 111 -15.41 -0.04 -29.13
CA LYS A 111 -14.05 -0.21 -29.65
C LYS A 111 -13.74 -1.68 -29.83
N ASN A 112 -13.16 -2.04 -30.98
CA ASN A 112 -12.73 -3.41 -31.26
C ASN A 112 -11.50 -3.80 -30.44
N PHE A 113 -11.37 -5.09 -30.13
CA PHE A 113 -10.19 -5.67 -29.54
C PHE A 113 -9.08 -5.80 -30.59
N ASP A 114 -7.87 -5.37 -30.25
CA ASP A 114 -6.68 -5.46 -31.10
C ASP A 114 -5.67 -6.40 -30.46
N ALA A 115 -5.59 -7.63 -30.97
CA ALA A 115 -4.75 -8.69 -30.42
C ALA A 115 -3.24 -8.38 -30.53
N GLU A 116 -2.85 -7.45 -31.40
CA GLU A 116 -1.46 -7.03 -31.59
C GLU A 116 -1.05 -5.91 -30.62
N LYS A 117 -2.02 -5.28 -29.94
CA LYS A 117 -1.81 -4.16 -29.01
C LYS A 117 -2.21 -4.49 -27.56
N ILE A 118 -2.17 -5.76 -27.20
CA ILE A 118 -2.33 -6.17 -25.80
C ILE A 118 -1.09 -5.73 -25.03
N GLY A 119 -1.23 -4.73 -24.16
CA GLY A 119 -0.16 -4.30 -23.28
C GLY A 119 -0.09 -5.12 -21.99
N PRO A 120 0.86 -4.79 -21.10
CA PRO A 120 1.13 -5.57 -19.90
C PRO A 120 -0.06 -5.63 -18.92
N LYS A 121 -0.84 -4.54 -18.77
CA LYS A 121 -1.97 -4.51 -17.82
C LYS A 121 -3.08 -5.45 -18.28
N LEU A 122 -3.55 -5.29 -19.52
CA LEU A 122 -4.56 -6.19 -20.09
C LEU A 122 -4.06 -7.64 -20.14
N GLN A 123 -2.79 -7.85 -20.46
CA GLN A 123 -2.21 -9.20 -20.48
C GLN A 123 -2.25 -9.86 -19.09
N ALA A 124 -1.93 -9.12 -18.02
CA ALA A 124 -1.98 -9.62 -16.65
C ALA A 124 -3.41 -10.03 -16.25
N LEU A 125 -4.41 -9.19 -16.54
CA LEU A 125 -5.82 -9.49 -16.29
C LEU A 125 -6.30 -10.72 -17.09
N LEU A 126 -5.98 -10.79 -18.38
CA LEU A 126 -6.36 -11.94 -19.19
C LEU A 126 -5.68 -13.23 -18.73
N ARG A 127 -4.46 -13.14 -18.17
CA ARG A 127 -3.79 -14.29 -17.57
C ARG A 127 -4.43 -14.70 -16.26
N SER A 128 -4.85 -13.77 -15.40
CA SER A 128 -5.55 -14.13 -14.16
C SER A 128 -6.82 -14.92 -14.46
N TYR A 129 -7.61 -14.51 -15.47
CA TYR A 129 -8.75 -15.32 -15.93
C TYR A 129 -8.34 -16.69 -16.44
N ALA A 130 -7.26 -16.79 -17.23
CA ALA A 130 -6.78 -18.07 -17.71
C ALA A 130 -6.40 -19.02 -16.57
N LEU A 131 -5.81 -18.48 -15.49
CA LEU A 131 -5.46 -19.23 -14.28
C LEU A 131 -6.70 -19.67 -13.50
N ASP A 132 -7.68 -18.79 -13.28
CA ASP A 132 -8.95 -19.14 -12.62
C ASP A 132 -9.68 -20.26 -13.36
N ILE A 133 -9.74 -20.15 -14.69
CA ILE A 133 -10.39 -21.14 -15.57
C ILE A 133 -9.61 -22.47 -15.58
N GLU A 134 -8.28 -22.41 -15.54
CA GLU A 134 -7.44 -23.60 -15.44
C GLU A 134 -7.68 -24.34 -14.12
N LYS A 135 -7.70 -23.62 -12.99
CA LYS A 135 -7.95 -24.19 -11.67
C LYS A 135 -9.33 -24.85 -11.60
N ILE A 136 -10.38 -24.13 -12.02
CA ILE A 136 -11.76 -24.57 -11.74
C ILE A 136 -12.18 -25.78 -12.56
N ARG A 137 -11.53 -25.99 -13.72
CA ARG A 137 -11.80 -27.18 -14.53
C ARG A 137 -11.58 -28.46 -13.75
N TYR A 138 -10.55 -28.49 -12.91
CA TYR A 138 -10.17 -29.66 -12.13
C TYR A 138 -10.80 -29.66 -10.73
N ASP A 139 -11.47 -28.58 -10.34
CA ASP A 139 -12.15 -28.50 -9.05
C ASP A 139 -13.44 -29.32 -9.04
N SER A 140 -13.68 -30.00 -7.92
CA SER A 140 -14.93 -30.71 -7.66
C SER A 140 -16.05 -29.80 -7.17
N GLU A 141 -15.73 -28.62 -6.66
CA GLU A 141 -16.70 -27.65 -6.16
C GLU A 141 -17.59 -27.12 -7.30
N ILE A 142 -18.85 -26.83 -6.95
CA ILE A 142 -19.90 -26.46 -7.90
C ILE A 142 -20.14 -24.95 -7.81
N PRO A 143 -19.77 -24.17 -8.84
CA PRO A 143 -20.03 -22.73 -8.89
C PRO A 143 -21.48 -22.48 -9.34
N TYR A 144 -22.40 -22.36 -8.37
CA TYR A 144 -23.82 -22.24 -8.62
C TYR A 144 -24.21 -20.98 -9.41
N LYS A 145 -23.65 -19.80 -9.08
CA LYS A 145 -23.96 -18.55 -9.78
C LYS A 145 -23.44 -18.58 -11.22
N ALA A 146 -22.25 -19.15 -11.45
CA ALA A 146 -21.72 -19.30 -12.80
C ALA A 146 -22.62 -20.22 -13.63
N ILE A 147 -22.97 -21.40 -13.11
CA ILE A 147 -23.85 -22.36 -13.78
C ILE A 147 -25.24 -21.75 -14.06
N GLU A 148 -25.79 -20.99 -13.11
CA GLU A 148 -27.04 -20.25 -13.29
C GLU A 148 -26.92 -19.21 -14.41
N ALA A 149 -25.83 -18.45 -14.47
CA ALA A 149 -25.59 -17.47 -15.52
C ALA A 149 -25.54 -18.11 -16.93
N TRP A 150 -24.99 -19.32 -17.06
CA TRP A 150 -25.04 -20.08 -18.33
C TRP A 150 -26.45 -20.59 -18.65
N THR A 151 -27.15 -21.10 -17.64
CA THR A 151 -28.47 -21.73 -17.82
C THR A 151 -29.54 -20.68 -18.12
N ASN A 152 -29.46 -19.52 -17.49
CA ASN A 152 -30.37 -18.38 -17.66
C ASN A 152 -29.64 -17.18 -18.26
N PHE A 153 -28.93 -17.42 -19.38
CA PHE A 153 -28.16 -16.39 -20.06
C PHE A 153 -28.96 -15.11 -20.42
N PRO A 154 -30.24 -15.17 -20.85
CA PRO A 154 -31.01 -13.97 -21.12
C PRO A 154 -31.21 -13.07 -19.89
N GLU A 155 -31.54 -13.64 -18.73
CA GLU A 155 -31.71 -12.85 -17.50
C GLU A 155 -30.36 -12.35 -16.98
N TYR A 156 -29.30 -13.15 -17.09
CA TYR A 156 -27.94 -12.72 -16.80
C TYR A 156 -27.53 -11.49 -17.62
N VAL A 157 -27.73 -11.52 -18.94
CA VAL A 157 -27.45 -10.37 -19.83
C VAL A 157 -28.29 -9.16 -19.45
N LYS A 158 -29.58 -9.35 -19.15
CA LYS A 158 -30.47 -8.28 -18.70
C LYS A 158 -29.98 -7.64 -17.40
N GLY A 159 -29.47 -8.43 -16.45
CA GLY A 159 -28.82 -7.93 -15.23
C GLY A 159 -27.63 -7.03 -15.52
N ILE A 160 -26.74 -7.44 -16.44
CA ILE A 160 -25.57 -6.64 -16.84
C ILE A 160 -26.00 -5.31 -17.48
N LEU A 161 -26.94 -5.38 -18.44
CA LEU A 161 -27.33 -4.21 -19.23
C LEU A 161 -28.18 -3.23 -18.43
N GLY A 162 -29.01 -3.73 -17.51
CA GLY A 162 -29.92 -2.95 -16.67
C GLY A 162 -29.33 -2.42 -15.37
N ALA A 163 -28.12 -2.85 -14.98
CA ALA A 163 -27.44 -2.30 -13.82
C ALA A 163 -27.07 -0.81 -14.03
N ASP A 164 -27.14 -0.03 -12.95
CA ASP A 164 -26.68 1.35 -12.95
C ASP A 164 -25.16 1.40 -13.15
N SER A 165 -24.71 2.46 -13.83
CA SER A 165 -23.30 2.67 -14.13
C SER A 165 -22.74 3.76 -13.22
N GLU A 166 -21.82 3.37 -12.37
CA GLU A 166 -21.12 4.26 -11.44
C GLU A 166 -19.67 4.36 -11.86
N ILE A 167 -19.39 5.20 -12.87
CA ILE A 167 -18.04 5.42 -13.39
C ILE A 167 -17.58 6.82 -13.05
N THR A 168 -16.36 6.94 -12.55
CA THR A 168 -15.74 8.22 -12.22
C THR A 168 -14.50 8.46 -13.07
N ASP A 169 -14.14 9.73 -13.23
CA ASP A 169 -12.85 10.10 -13.81
C ASP A 169 -11.70 9.62 -12.91
N VAL A 170 -10.57 9.28 -13.53
CA VAL A 170 -9.34 8.93 -12.81
C VAL A 170 -8.79 10.19 -12.13
N VAL A 171 -8.68 10.14 -10.81
CA VAL A 171 -8.07 11.21 -9.98
C VAL A 171 -6.71 10.81 -9.41
N ILE A 172 -6.30 9.55 -9.59
CA ILE A 172 -5.03 8.99 -9.11
C ILE A 172 -3.99 9.00 -10.24
N ALA A 173 -2.77 9.46 -9.97
CA ALA A 173 -1.68 9.34 -10.94
C ALA A 173 -1.18 7.89 -11.02
N GLU A 174 -0.87 7.40 -12.23
CA GLU A 174 -0.40 6.01 -12.39
C GLU A 174 0.87 5.72 -11.58
N SER A 175 1.79 6.67 -11.48
CA SER A 175 3.01 6.54 -10.66
C SER A 175 2.72 6.30 -9.17
N ASP A 176 1.64 6.90 -8.65
CA ASP A 176 1.27 6.77 -7.25
C ASP A 176 0.68 5.39 -7.00
N ALA A 177 -0.08 4.86 -7.96
CA ALA A 177 -0.61 3.50 -7.91
C ALA A 177 0.50 2.44 -7.96
N ASP A 178 1.51 2.66 -8.80
CA ASP A 178 2.67 1.77 -8.92
C ASP A 178 3.41 1.67 -7.58
N TYR A 179 3.83 2.81 -7.02
CA TYR A 179 4.57 2.86 -5.75
C TYR A 179 3.77 2.31 -4.58
N THR A 180 2.50 2.71 -4.46
CA THR A 180 1.65 2.32 -3.33
C THR A 180 1.38 0.82 -3.33
N LEU A 181 1.08 0.23 -4.48
CA LEU A 181 0.76 -1.19 -4.52
C LEU A 181 1.99 -2.08 -4.39
N GLU A 182 3.16 -1.63 -4.85
CA GLU A 182 4.44 -2.31 -4.56
C GLU A 182 4.64 -2.40 -3.04
N LEU A 183 4.47 -1.28 -2.33
CA LEU A 183 4.56 -1.21 -0.87
C LEU A 183 3.57 -2.15 -0.17
N ILE A 184 2.29 -2.11 -0.56
CA ILE A 184 1.25 -2.98 0.04
C ILE A 184 1.55 -4.46 -0.24
N SER A 185 2.12 -4.77 -1.41
CA SER A 185 2.46 -6.15 -1.77
C SER A 185 3.57 -6.74 -0.89
N GLU A 186 4.45 -5.90 -0.33
CA GLU A 186 5.54 -6.30 0.57
C GLU A 186 5.10 -6.43 2.04
N GLN A 187 4.08 -5.68 2.46
CA GLN A 187 3.65 -5.60 3.87
C GLN A 187 2.85 -6.81 4.36
N GLU A 188 2.58 -7.82 3.52
CA GLU A 188 1.81 -9.04 3.83
C GLU A 188 0.49 -8.79 4.61
N GLU A 189 -0.14 -7.61 4.44
CA GLU A 189 -1.39 -7.32 5.12
C GLU A 189 -2.55 -8.07 4.46
N GLY A 190 -3.03 -9.14 5.12
CA GLY A 190 -4.06 -10.02 4.57
C GLY A 190 -5.35 -9.31 4.13
N HIS A 191 -5.72 -8.18 4.76
CA HIS A 191 -6.94 -7.45 4.40
C HIS A 191 -6.87 -6.75 3.04
N ASN A 192 -5.67 -6.39 2.56
CA ASN A 192 -5.50 -5.78 1.24
C ASN A 192 -5.38 -6.83 0.12
N SER A 193 -5.50 -8.11 0.46
CA SER A 193 -5.26 -9.23 -0.44
C SER A 193 -6.54 -10.01 -0.67
N SER A 194 -6.88 -10.24 -1.93
CA SER A 194 -8.09 -10.96 -2.31
C SER A 194 -8.11 -12.42 -1.81
N TRP A 195 -6.95 -12.97 -1.45
CA TRP A 195 -6.82 -14.31 -0.88
C TRP A 195 -7.58 -14.51 0.44
N THR A 196 -7.89 -13.44 1.17
CA THR A 196 -8.63 -13.52 2.45
C THR A 196 -10.14 -13.44 2.29
N TYR A 197 -10.63 -13.23 1.06
CA TYR A 197 -12.04 -13.01 0.74
C TYR A 197 -12.53 -14.05 -0.27
N THR A 198 -13.83 -14.34 -0.29
CA THR A 198 -14.46 -14.89 -1.50
C THR A 198 -14.50 -13.82 -2.60
N PRO A 199 -14.66 -14.18 -3.89
CA PRO A 199 -14.82 -13.20 -4.96
C PRO A 199 -15.92 -12.16 -4.72
N GLU A 200 -17.07 -12.57 -4.17
CA GLU A 200 -18.17 -11.67 -3.84
C GLU A 200 -17.82 -10.72 -2.68
N GLN A 201 -17.13 -11.23 -1.65
CA GLN A 201 -16.65 -10.38 -0.56
C GLN A 201 -15.60 -9.39 -1.07
N TRP A 202 -14.69 -9.83 -1.94
CA TRP A 202 -13.68 -8.96 -2.55
C TRP A 202 -14.32 -7.85 -3.40
N GLU A 203 -15.29 -8.20 -4.25
CA GLU A 203 -16.09 -7.22 -5.01
C GLU A 203 -16.78 -6.22 -4.06
N THR A 204 -17.29 -6.68 -2.91
CA THR A 204 -17.89 -5.81 -1.90
C THR A 204 -16.87 -4.82 -1.32
N GLU A 205 -15.66 -5.27 -0.98
CA GLU A 205 -14.60 -4.39 -0.47
C GLU A 205 -14.16 -3.34 -1.51
N ILE A 206 -14.00 -3.75 -2.76
CA ILE A 206 -13.67 -2.83 -3.86
C ILE A 206 -14.79 -1.80 -4.06
N ASN A 207 -16.05 -2.21 -4.02
CA ASN A 207 -17.19 -1.29 -4.16
C ASN A 207 -17.28 -0.31 -2.98
N ASN A 208 -17.04 -0.79 -1.76
CA ASN A 208 -16.99 0.06 -0.57
C ASN A 208 -15.91 1.13 -0.71
N GLU A 209 -14.73 0.76 -1.23
CA GLU A 209 -13.63 1.70 -1.42
C GLU A 209 -13.86 2.66 -2.60
N LEU A 210 -14.46 2.20 -3.71
CA LEU A 210 -14.90 3.06 -4.80
C LEU A 210 -15.87 4.14 -4.30
N GLY A 211 -16.80 3.79 -3.41
CA GLY A 211 -17.75 4.73 -2.82
C GLY A 211 -17.10 5.83 -1.96
N LYS A 212 -15.93 5.56 -1.37
CA LYS A 212 -15.17 6.53 -0.55
C LYS A 212 -14.19 7.36 -1.39
N SER A 213 -13.40 6.68 -2.21
CA SER A 213 -12.19 7.22 -2.83
C SER A 213 -12.35 7.51 -4.33
N ARG A 214 -13.52 7.21 -4.91
CA ARG A 214 -13.87 7.32 -6.35
C ARG A 214 -13.11 6.36 -7.26
N ASN A 215 -11.84 6.10 -6.97
CA ASN A 215 -11.03 5.11 -7.64
C ASN A 215 -10.36 4.19 -6.62
N VAL A 216 -10.02 2.96 -7.05
CA VAL A 216 -9.29 1.99 -6.22
C VAL A 216 -8.01 1.59 -6.95
N MET A 217 -6.87 1.70 -6.28
CA MET A 217 -5.63 1.09 -6.76
C MET A 217 -5.76 -0.42 -6.57
N LEU A 218 -5.66 -1.17 -7.66
CA LEU A 218 -5.75 -2.62 -7.68
C LEU A 218 -4.58 -3.14 -8.49
N GLY A 219 -3.90 -4.18 -8.06
CA GLY A 219 -2.98 -4.88 -8.94
C GLY A 219 -3.17 -6.38 -8.91
N VAL A 220 -2.66 -7.00 -9.96
CA VAL A 220 -2.74 -8.43 -10.23
C VAL A 220 -1.35 -8.99 -10.39
N TRP A 221 -1.16 -10.20 -9.88
CA TRP A 221 0.08 -10.96 -10.11
C TRP A 221 0.12 -11.54 -11.53
N ASP A 222 1.10 -11.12 -12.32
CA ASP A 222 1.51 -11.81 -13.55
C ASP A 222 2.82 -12.56 -13.31
N ARG A 223 2.69 -13.86 -13.00
CA ARG A 223 3.81 -14.72 -12.59
C ARG A 223 4.48 -14.16 -11.33
N ASN A 224 5.65 -13.56 -11.48
CA ASN A 224 6.42 -12.96 -10.38
C ASN A 224 6.43 -11.42 -10.45
N LYS A 225 5.67 -10.83 -11.38
CA LYS A 225 5.57 -9.40 -11.53
C LYS A 225 4.20 -8.94 -11.05
N PHE A 226 4.19 -8.00 -10.11
CA PHE A 226 2.98 -7.32 -9.73
C PHE A 226 2.64 -6.25 -10.77
N VAL A 227 1.39 -6.21 -11.23
CA VAL A 227 0.94 -5.31 -12.30
C VAL A 227 -0.18 -4.42 -11.78
N PRO A 228 0.11 -3.13 -11.50
CA PRO A 228 -0.85 -2.17 -10.96
C PRO A 228 -1.84 -1.66 -12.01
N MET A 229 -3.05 -1.37 -11.55
CA MET A 229 -4.22 -0.91 -12.30
C MET A 229 -5.03 0.04 -11.42
N ILE A 230 -5.97 0.76 -12.05
CA ILE A 230 -6.90 1.64 -11.33
C ILE A 230 -8.31 1.22 -11.69
N VAL A 231 -9.11 0.88 -10.68
CA VAL A 231 -10.55 0.69 -10.81
C VAL A 231 -11.21 2.05 -10.82
N GLN A 232 -11.95 2.37 -11.88
CA GLN A 232 -12.58 3.68 -12.10
C GLN A 232 -14.05 3.72 -11.68
N GLY A 233 -14.62 2.54 -11.43
CA GLY A 233 -16.04 2.37 -11.19
C GLY A 233 -16.54 1.04 -11.72
N HIS A 234 -17.85 0.83 -11.62
CA HIS A 234 -18.48 -0.43 -12.02
C HIS A 234 -19.88 -0.25 -12.63
N LYS A 235 -20.37 -1.33 -13.24
CA LYS A 235 -21.74 -1.52 -13.73
C LYS A 235 -22.15 -2.95 -13.41
N GLY A 236 -22.92 -3.12 -12.34
CA GLY A 236 -23.11 -4.43 -11.72
C GLY A 236 -21.75 -5.01 -11.32
N ASP A 237 -21.51 -6.29 -11.66
CA ASP A 237 -20.28 -7.02 -11.34
C ASP A 237 -19.11 -6.77 -12.32
N TYR A 238 -19.23 -5.75 -13.18
CA TYR A 238 -18.21 -5.40 -14.15
C TYR A 238 -17.58 -4.06 -13.82
N TYR A 239 -16.28 -3.99 -13.93
CA TYR A 239 -15.46 -2.85 -13.51
C TYR A 239 -14.79 -2.22 -14.71
N ARG A 240 -14.72 -0.89 -14.72
CA ARG A 240 -13.86 -0.16 -15.65
C ARG A 240 -12.47 -0.05 -15.06
N LEU A 241 -11.48 -0.56 -15.80
CA LEU A 241 -10.09 -0.63 -15.36
C LEU A 241 -9.21 0.24 -16.24
N SER A 242 -8.32 1.02 -15.62
CA SER A 242 -7.21 1.67 -16.30
C SER A 242 -6.18 0.61 -16.69
N LEU A 243 -6.32 0.07 -17.90
CA LEU A 243 -5.41 -0.89 -18.49
C LEU A 243 -4.43 -0.16 -19.44
N ASP A 244 -4.11 -0.75 -20.58
CA ASP A 244 -3.18 -0.18 -21.55
C ASP A 244 -3.89 0.87 -22.42
N GLY A 245 -3.85 2.13 -21.96
CA GLY A 245 -4.47 3.29 -22.61
C GLY A 245 -5.96 3.44 -22.31
N HIS A 246 -6.61 4.43 -22.94
CA HIS A 246 -8.04 4.67 -22.73
C HIS A 246 -8.88 3.56 -23.36
N ASN A 247 -9.61 2.83 -22.51
CA ASN A 247 -10.65 1.88 -22.90
C ASN A 247 -11.93 2.20 -22.11
N ASN A 248 -13.10 2.02 -22.75
CA ASN A 248 -14.40 2.07 -22.07
C ASN A 248 -14.87 0.67 -21.70
N ALA A 249 -13.94 -0.28 -21.70
CA ALA A 249 -14.24 -1.68 -21.53
C ALA A 249 -14.54 -1.99 -20.07
N MET A 250 -15.41 -2.97 -19.90
CA MET A 250 -15.91 -3.42 -18.62
C MET A 250 -15.46 -4.87 -18.44
N TYR A 251 -14.89 -5.19 -17.27
CA TYR A 251 -14.26 -6.48 -16.98
C TYR A 251 -14.68 -7.00 -15.62
N ARG A 252 -14.77 -8.32 -15.44
CA ARG A 252 -14.91 -8.88 -14.08
C ARG A 252 -13.58 -8.80 -13.32
N LEU A 253 -13.60 -8.74 -11.99
CA LEU A 253 -12.36 -8.91 -11.24
C LEU A 253 -11.88 -10.36 -11.30
N HIS A 254 -12.79 -11.31 -11.15
CA HIS A 254 -12.50 -12.75 -11.22
C HIS A 254 -13.34 -13.44 -12.30
N ALA A 255 -12.79 -14.49 -12.91
CA ALA A 255 -13.57 -15.29 -13.86
C ALA A 255 -14.56 -16.21 -13.13
N SER A 256 -14.26 -16.57 -11.88
CA SER A 256 -15.00 -17.55 -11.08
C SER A 256 -15.56 -16.93 -9.80
N GLU A 257 -16.63 -17.51 -9.27
CA GLU A 257 -17.14 -17.19 -7.93
C GLU A 257 -16.41 -17.93 -6.79
N LEU A 258 -15.53 -18.87 -7.12
CA LEU A 258 -14.81 -19.69 -6.12
C LEU A 258 -13.38 -19.21 -5.86
N TYR A 259 -12.74 -18.55 -6.82
CA TYR A 259 -11.35 -18.14 -6.71
C TYR A 259 -11.20 -16.64 -6.81
N SER A 260 -10.72 -16.06 -5.72
CA SER A 260 -10.39 -14.64 -5.58
C SER A 260 -8.88 -14.39 -5.64
N GLY A 261 -8.04 -15.40 -5.45
CA GLY A 261 -6.60 -15.21 -5.25
C GLY A 261 -5.88 -14.49 -6.39
N GLY A 262 -4.90 -13.66 -6.04
CA GLY A 262 -3.98 -13.03 -7.00
C GLY A 262 -4.21 -11.54 -7.23
N GLN A 263 -5.05 -10.89 -6.43
CA GLN A 263 -5.27 -9.45 -6.44
C GLN A 263 -4.87 -8.81 -5.11
N ILE A 264 -4.34 -7.59 -5.19
CA ILE A 264 -4.05 -6.74 -4.04
C ILE A 264 -4.64 -5.36 -4.34
N ALA A 265 -5.34 -4.78 -3.37
CA ALA A 265 -5.93 -3.45 -3.49
C ALA A 265 -5.56 -2.58 -2.29
N ASN A 266 -5.46 -1.28 -2.52
CA ASN A 266 -5.42 -0.31 -1.43
C ASN A 266 -6.85 -0.10 -0.90
N LEU A 267 -7.21 -0.79 0.19
CA LEU A 267 -8.54 -0.70 0.83
C LEU A 267 -8.57 0.22 2.05
N SER A 268 -7.41 0.66 2.54
CA SER A 268 -7.29 1.53 3.71
C SER A 268 -7.45 3.01 3.35
N GLY A 269 -7.36 3.38 2.07
CA GLY A 269 -7.47 4.77 1.58
C GLY A 269 -6.32 5.68 2.05
N GLU A 270 -5.44 5.19 2.92
CA GLU A 270 -4.25 5.88 3.42
C GLU A 270 -3.01 5.18 2.87
N VAL A 271 -2.26 5.89 2.03
CA VAL A 271 -0.83 5.59 1.89
C VAL A 271 -0.20 6.02 3.21
N LYS A 272 -0.01 5.09 4.15
CA LYS A 272 1.02 5.32 5.16
C LYS A 272 2.33 5.22 4.40
N PRO A 273 3.09 6.32 4.24
CA PRO A 273 4.49 6.12 3.92
C PRO A 273 4.99 5.16 5.00
N ILE A 274 5.63 4.06 4.61
CA ILE A 274 6.59 3.48 5.52
C ILE A 274 7.46 4.68 5.90
N GLU A 275 7.47 5.07 7.18
CA GLU A 275 8.65 5.74 7.70
C GLU A 275 9.74 4.77 7.30
N VAL A 276 10.48 5.13 6.24
CA VAL A 276 11.67 4.41 5.84
C VAL A 276 12.49 4.50 7.10
N GLU A 277 12.43 3.44 7.91
CA GLU A 277 13.47 3.12 8.84
C GLU A 277 14.64 3.03 7.88
N GLN A 278 15.37 4.14 7.78
CA GLN A 278 16.52 4.23 6.93
C GLN A 278 17.31 3.00 7.35
N GLU A 279 17.42 2.02 6.44
CA GLU A 279 18.39 0.97 6.63
C GLU A 279 19.68 1.75 6.86
N GLU A 280 20.13 1.79 8.12
CA GLU A 280 21.41 2.38 8.47
C GLU A 280 22.36 1.78 7.45
N PRO A 281 22.92 2.60 6.53
CA PRO A 281 23.65 2.10 5.37
C PRO A 281 24.58 1.03 5.87
N ALA A 282 24.48 -0.19 5.31
CA ALA A 282 25.24 -1.34 5.80
C ALA A 282 26.65 -0.87 6.17
N PHE A 283 27.06 -1.16 7.41
CA PHE A 283 28.29 -0.68 8.04
C PHE A 283 28.25 0.67 8.78
N GLU A 284 27.13 1.40 8.94
CA GLU A 284 27.09 2.61 9.78
C GLU A 284 27.44 2.28 11.25
N PHE A 285 26.90 1.18 11.79
CA PHE A 285 27.32 0.66 13.09
C PHE A 285 28.84 0.34 13.15
N TYR A 286 29.40 -0.24 12.08
CA TYR A 286 30.82 -0.60 12.03
C TYR A 286 31.72 0.63 11.90
N GLU A 287 31.34 1.62 11.09
CA GLU A 287 32.05 2.89 10.93
C GLU A 287 31.93 3.75 12.20
N ASN A 288 30.76 3.80 12.84
CA ASN A 288 30.56 4.45 14.14
C ASN A 288 31.40 3.76 15.22
N PHE A 289 31.42 2.43 15.25
CA PHE A 289 32.28 1.68 16.17
C PHE A 289 33.77 1.94 15.91
N LEU A 290 34.21 1.98 14.65
CA LEU A 290 35.59 2.28 14.30
C LEU A 290 35.97 3.74 14.59
N ALA A 291 35.03 4.68 14.44
CA ALA A 291 35.21 6.09 14.77
C ALA A 291 35.27 6.29 16.29
N GLU A 292 34.40 5.64 17.04
CA GLU A 292 34.38 5.66 18.51
C GLU A 292 35.62 4.98 19.08
N THR A 293 36.05 3.86 18.51
CA THR A 293 37.31 3.19 18.90
C THR A 293 38.51 4.08 18.64
N ARG A 294 38.61 4.72 17.46
CA ARG A 294 39.68 5.68 17.14
C ARG A 294 39.67 6.90 18.06
N ALA A 295 38.49 7.46 18.35
CA ALA A 295 38.36 8.59 19.26
C ALA A 295 38.75 8.21 20.70
N THR A 296 38.42 7.00 21.14
CA THR A 296 38.79 6.46 22.45
C THR A 296 40.29 6.21 22.54
N GLU A 297 40.90 5.65 21.49
CA GLU A 297 42.35 5.47 21.41
C GLU A 297 43.08 6.81 21.37
N GLU A 298 42.59 7.80 20.63
CA GLU A 298 43.14 9.16 20.64
C GLU A 298 42.98 9.85 22.00
N GLN A 299 41.84 9.68 22.68
CA GLN A 299 41.65 10.17 24.05
C GLN A 299 42.57 9.45 25.04
N ALA A 300 42.75 8.14 24.90
CA ALA A 300 43.68 7.37 25.72
C ALA A 300 45.12 7.85 25.49
N GLN A 301 45.52 8.04 24.23
CA GLN A 301 46.82 8.59 23.84
C GLN A 301 47.02 10.00 24.42
N ARG A 302 46.04 10.90 24.28
CA ARG A 302 46.06 12.25 24.87
C ARG A 302 46.06 12.22 26.40
N SER A 303 45.40 11.24 27.03
CA SER A 303 45.38 11.08 28.49
C SER A 303 46.72 10.57 29.03
N ILE A 304 47.42 9.74 28.24
CA ILE A 304 48.77 9.25 28.54
C ILE A 304 49.79 10.38 28.33
N GLU A 305 49.64 11.19 27.27
CA GLU A 305 50.47 12.38 27.04
C GLU A 305 50.24 13.46 28.10
N ASN A 306 49.03 13.56 28.67
CA ASN A 306 48.68 14.51 29.73
C ASN A 306 48.85 13.95 31.16
N ALA A 307 49.31 12.70 31.32
CA ALA A 307 49.57 12.10 32.63
C ALA A 307 50.83 12.71 33.27
N GLY A 308 50.66 13.90 33.86
CA GLY A 308 51.72 14.60 34.59
C GLY A 308 51.48 16.10 34.78
N ILE A 309 50.46 16.70 34.15
CA ILE A 309 50.18 18.12 34.26
C ILE A 309 49.01 18.33 35.22
N VAL A 310 49.28 18.93 36.38
CA VAL A 310 48.23 19.45 37.27
C VAL A 310 47.55 20.59 36.53
N SER A 311 46.31 20.39 36.09
CA SER A 311 45.54 21.37 35.30
C SER A 311 44.54 22.17 36.13
N THR A 312 44.26 21.73 37.36
CA THR A 312 43.38 22.40 38.32
C THR A 312 44.01 22.38 39.71
N PRO A 313 43.77 23.41 40.54
CA PRO A 313 44.31 23.44 41.89
C PRO A 313 43.66 22.37 42.77
N GLU A 314 44.46 21.67 43.56
CA GLU A 314 44.06 20.58 44.45
C GLU A 314 44.40 20.91 45.91
N VAL A 315 43.49 20.60 46.83
CA VAL A 315 43.72 20.74 48.28
C VAL A 315 43.60 19.37 48.95
N SER A 316 44.67 18.95 49.62
CA SER A 316 44.71 17.73 50.43
C SER A 316 44.76 18.08 51.92
N PHE A 317 43.83 17.54 52.72
CA PHE A 317 43.84 17.68 54.18
C PHE A 317 44.55 16.50 54.82
N LEU A 318 45.62 16.77 55.57
CA LEU A 318 46.44 15.74 56.22
C LEU A 318 46.04 15.47 57.69
N GLY A 319 45.02 16.16 58.20
CA GLY A 319 44.60 16.08 59.60
C GLY A 319 45.29 17.10 60.51
N GLY A 320 44.68 17.38 61.67
CA GLY A 320 45.28 18.24 62.71
C GLY A 320 45.44 19.71 62.37
N GLY A 321 44.90 20.19 61.23
CA GLY A 321 45.12 21.55 60.73
C GLY A 321 46.24 21.65 59.69
N HIS A 322 46.76 20.52 59.19
CA HIS A 322 47.75 20.49 58.11
C HIS A 322 47.10 20.32 56.73
N TYR A 323 47.53 21.13 55.78
CA TYR A 323 47.07 21.14 54.39
C TYR A 323 48.23 21.14 53.42
N VAL A 324 48.05 20.45 52.29
CA VAL A 324 48.90 20.55 51.11
C VAL A 324 48.03 21.08 49.98
N ILE A 325 48.45 22.19 49.38
CA ILE A 325 47.72 22.84 48.29
C ILE A 325 48.63 22.83 47.08
N LYS A 326 48.20 22.17 46.00
CA LYS A 326 48.92 22.12 44.74
C LYS A 326 48.19 22.95 43.70
N VAL A 327 48.90 23.80 42.97
CA VAL A 327 48.35 24.68 41.93
C VAL A 327 48.98 24.35 40.57
N PRO A 328 48.40 24.75 39.42
CA PRO A 328 48.87 24.35 38.09
C PRO A 328 50.12 25.11 37.61
N GLU A 329 50.78 25.90 38.47
CA GLU A 329 51.95 26.72 38.15
C GLU A 329 52.80 26.94 39.40
N ASP A 330 54.03 27.45 39.24
CA ASP A 330 54.88 27.79 40.37
C ASP A 330 54.27 28.92 41.22
N ILE A 331 54.33 28.75 42.53
CA ILE A 331 53.80 29.69 43.52
C ILE A 331 54.84 30.78 43.77
N THR A 332 54.38 32.03 43.82
CA THR A 332 55.19 33.15 44.31
C THR A 332 54.89 33.47 45.77
N ARG A 333 53.62 33.40 46.17
CA ARG A 333 53.17 33.81 47.51
C ARG A 333 51.89 33.10 47.94
N MET A 334 51.76 32.88 49.25
CA MET A 334 50.48 32.54 49.89
C MET A 334 50.20 33.50 51.04
N ASN A 335 48.98 34.00 51.10
CA ASN A 335 48.45 34.78 52.22
C ASN A 335 47.32 33.99 52.90
N LEU A 336 47.37 33.86 54.22
CA LEU A 336 46.32 33.25 55.03
C LEU A 336 45.58 34.34 55.78
N TYR A 337 44.26 34.37 55.66
CA TYR A 337 43.38 35.30 56.36
C TYR A 337 42.43 34.55 57.30
N ASN A 338 42.06 35.18 58.41
CA ASN A 338 40.87 34.76 59.14
C ASN A 338 39.59 35.30 58.43
N VAL A 339 38.42 34.81 58.85
CA VAL A 339 37.13 35.29 58.30
C VAL A 339 36.86 36.79 58.49
N GLY A 340 37.55 37.44 59.44
CA GLY A 340 37.48 38.88 59.63
C GLY A 340 38.33 39.68 58.63
N GLY A 341 39.04 39.01 57.73
CA GLY A 341 39.94 39.63 56.75
C GLY A 341 41.31 40.02 57.31
N ALA A 342 41.62 39.66 58.56
CA ALA A 342 42.95 39.90 59.11
C ALA A 342 43.94 38.87 58.57
N LEU A 343 45.11 39.35 58.13
CA LEU A 343 46.21 38.50 57.68
C LEU A 343 46.82 37.76 58.89
N ILE A 344 46.79 36.44 58.84
CA ILE A 344 47.30 35.52 59.87
C ILE A 344 48.73 35.09 59.53
N ALA A 345 49.00 34.75 58.27
CA ALA A 345 50.32 34.33 57.84
C ALA A 345 50.55 34.72 56.38
N GLN A 346 51.82 34.89 56.02
CA GLN A 346 52.25 35.11 54.65
C GLN A 346 53.53 34.31 54.39
N GLN A 347 53.56 33.57 53.29
CA GLN A 347 54.68 32.73 52.90
C GLN A 347 55.04 33.01 51.43
N TYR A 348 56.32 32.91 51.11
CA TYR A 348 56.84 33.08 49.75
C TYR A 348 57.44 31.76 49.29
N TYR A 349 57.25 31.46 48.02
CA TYR A 349 57.67 30.22 47.38
C TYR A 349 58.54 30.52 46.17
N LYS A 350 59.31 29.53 45.75
CA LYS A 350 60.17 29.63 44.57
C LYS A 350 60.34 28.26 43.93
N GLY A 351 60.02 28.15 42.64
CA GLY A 351 60.21 26.92 41.87
C GLY A 351 59.43 25.73 42.44
N THR A 352 58.23 25.98 42.97
CA THR A 352 57.35 24.93 43.46
C THR A 352 55.90 25.31 43.25
N ASP A 353 55.12 24.33 42.84
CA ASP A 353 53.67 24.39 42.63
C ASP A 353 52.86 23.99 43.88
N THR A 354 53.54 23.73 45.00
CA THR A 354 52.96 23.12 46.19
C THR A 354 53.19 23.98 47.44
N ALA A 355 52.10 24.41 48.07
CA ALA A 355 52.09 25.10 49.36
C ALA A 355 51.74 24.14 50.50
N ASN A 356 52.61 24.06 51.49
CA ASN A 356 52.34 23.37 52.75
C ASN A 356 51.87 24.39 53.80
N LEU A 357 50.71 24.15 54.39
CA LEU A 357 50.09 25.06 55.34
C LEU A 357 49.73 24.33 56.64
N ASP A 358 50.07 24.96 57.75
CA ASP A 358 49.76 24.50 59.09
C ASP A 358 48.97 25.58 59.85
N ILE A 359 47.73 25.26 60.18
CA ILE A 359 46.85 26.09 61.02
C ILE A 359 46.57 25.43 62.38
N SER A 360 47.34 24.40 62.76
CA SER A 360 47.20 23.65 64.01
C SER A 360 47.48 24.47 65.28
N VAL A 361 47.93 25.71 65.17
CA VAL A 361 48.14 26.64 66.29
C VAL A 361 47.10 27.77 66.34
N GLU A 362 46.31 27.94 65.28
CA GLU A 362 45.34 29.03 65.16
C GLU A 362 43.97 28.71 65.77
N PRO A 363 43.21 29.66 66.34
CA PRO A 363 41.91 29.35 66.94
C PRO A 363 40.96 28.53 66.04
N GLY A 364 40.10 27.69 66.64
CA GLY A 364 39.11 26.93 65.86
C GLY A 364 38.22 27.86 65.03
N GLY A 365 38.03 27.56 63.75
CA GLY A 365 37.33 28.46 62.83
C GLY A 365 37.69 28.25 61.36
N PHE A 366 37.22 29.17 60.51
CA PHE A 366 37.48 29.15 59.07
C PHE A 366 38.59 30.13 58.69
N TYR A 367 39.36 29.74 57.68
CA TYR A 367 40.46 30.52 57.14
C TYR A 367 40.37 30.57 55.61
N ILE A 368 40.95 31.61 55.02
CA ILE A 368 41.03 31.79 53.58
C ILE A 368 42.50 31.86 53.19
N ALA A 369 42.97 30.88 52.43
CA ALA A 369 44.30 30.92 51.82
C ALA A 369 44.18 31.47 50.40
N VAL A 370 44.97 32.49 50.06
CA VAL A 370 45.08 33.06 48.73
C VAL A 370 46.50 32.83 48.24
N ILE A 371 46.64 32.02 47.19
CA ILE A 371 47.91 31.67 46.55
C ILE A 371 48.05 32.47 45.26
N GLU A 372 49.19 33.12 45.06
CA GLU A 372 49.56 33.87 43.87
C GLU A 372 50.58 33.06 43.07
N GLY A 373 50.26 32.73 41.82
CA GLY A 373 51.15 32.04 40.90
C GLY A 373 52.14 32.97 40.21
N GLU A 374 53.16 32.41 39.55
CA GLU A 374 54.16 33.17 38.77
C GLU A 374 53.54 33.95 37.60
N SER A 375 52.41 33.48 37.06
CA SER A 375 51.65 34.22 36.04
C SER A 375 50.92 35.46 36.58
N GLY A 376 50.85 35.63 37.90
CA GLY A 376 50.02 36.63 38.58
C GLY A 376 48.57 36.18 38.82
N GLN A 377 48.19 34.97 38.42
CA GLN A 377 46.89 34.39 38.73
C GLN A 377 46.77 34.10 40.24
N SER A 378 45.60 34.38 40.81
CA SER A 378 45.31 34.10 42.23
C SER A 378 44.34 32.92 42.38
N TYR A 379 44.61 32.06 43.36
CA TYR A 379 43.82 30.88 43.73
C TYR A 379 43.37 30.99 45.19
N GLY A 380 42.06 30.95 45.44
CA GLY A 380 41.48 31.08 46.77
C GLY A 380 40.95 29.77 47.33
N PHE A 381 41.30 29.44 48.56
CA PHE A 381 40.91 28.20 49.24
C PHE A 381 40.28 28.50 50.60
N LYS A 382 39.15 27.85 50.89
CA LYS A 382 38.52 27.90 52.21
C LYS A 382 38.98 26.70 53.03
N LEU A 383 39.52 26.97 54.21
CA LEU A 383 40.07 25.97 55.11
C LEU A 383 39.33 26.01 56.45
N ALA A 384 39.37 24.91 57.19
CA ALA A 384 38.72 24.80 58.49
C ALA A 384 39.66 24.13 59.48
N ARG A 385 39.71 24.64 60.71
CA ARG A 385 40.37 23.98 61.83
C ARG A 385 39.34 23.34 62.75
#